data_AF-A0A6I5NDA6-F1
#
_entry.id   AF-A0A6I5NDA6-F1
#
_cell.length_a   1.000
_cell.length_b   1.000
_cell.length_c   1.000
_cell.angle_alpha   90.00
_cell.angle_beta   90.00
_cell.angle_gamma   90.00
#
_symmetry.space_group_name_H-M   'P 1'
#
loop_
_entity.id
_entity.type
_entity.pdbx_description
1 polymer ?
#
loop_
_entity_poly.entity_id
_entity_poly.type
_entity_poly.pdbx_seq_one_letter_code
_entity_poly.pdbx_strand_id
1 'polypeptide(L)'
;MALLEVTVEQILALIRQLSLDSKQAIFETLRQEMAESSSSAEPDEDSRDWLEANDGWPDYDWGTAGRPQGLPVSCVPGQGIVIIEASDGES
;
A
#
# COMPACT_ATOMS: atom_id res chain seq x y z
N MET A 1 34.73 -21.70 -14.84
CA MET A 1 34.13 -20.54 -14.13
C MET A 1 32.94 -21.07 -13.36
N ALA A 2 32.94 -20.98 -12.03
CA ALA A 2 31.83 -21.45 -11.22
C ALA A 2 30.68 -20.45 -11.32
N LEU A 3 29.53 -20.88 -11.82
CA LEU A 3 28.28 -20.12 -11.72
C LEU A 3 27.81 -20.23 -10.27
N LEU A 4 27.96 -19.15 -9.51
CA LEU A 4 27.30 -19.03 -8.22
C LEU A 4 25.80 -18.84 -8.50
N GLU A 5 25.04 -19.93 -8.46
CA GLU A 5 23.59 -19.86 -8.37
C GLU A 5 23.23 -19.39 -6.96
N VAL A 6 23.23 -18.06 -6.78
CA VAL A 6 22.78 -17.44 -5.55
C VAL A 6 21.26 -17.51 -5.52
N THR A 7 20.72 -18.29 -4.57
CA THR A 7 19.26 -18.41 -4.41
C THR A 7 18.70 -17.21 -3.62
N VAL A 8 17.41 -16.92 -3.81
CA VAL A 8 16.72 -15.84 -3.08
C VAL A 8 16.84 -16.03 -1.57
N GLU A 9 16.80 -17.27 -1.09
CA GLU A 9 16.97 -17.59 0.33
C GLU A 9 18.35 -17.21 0.87
N GLN A 10 19.41 -17.40 0.06
CA GLN A 10 20.77 -17.02 0.43
C GLN A 10 20.92 -15.50 0.49
N ILE A 11 20.29 -14.76 -0.42
CA ILE A 11 20.25 -13.29 -0.40
C ILE A 11 19.54 -12.81 0.87
N LEU A 12 18.38 -13.39 1.19
CA LEU A 12 17.63 -13.03 2.40
C LEU A 12 18.41 -13.34 3.67
N ALA A 13 19.14 -14.45 3.72
CA ALA A 13 19.99 -14.80 4.85
C ALA A 13 21.13 -13.79 5.04
N LEU A 14 21.78 -13.36 3.96
CA LEU A 14 22.83 -12.34 3.99
C LEU A 14 22.29 -10.99 4.44
N ILE A 15 21.14 -10.57 3.91
CA ILE A 15 20.49 -9.31 4.30
C ILE A 15 20.14 -9.33 5.80
N ARG A 16 19.65 -10.45 6.34
CA ARG A 16 19.31 -10.55 7.76
C ARG A 16 20.50 -10.31 8.69
N GLN A 17 21.70 -10.73 8.28
CA GLN A 17 22.94 -10.59 9.05
C GLN A 17 23.54 -9.17 9.05
N LEU A 18 23.07 -8.29 8.16
CA LEU A 18 23.57 -6.92 8.07
C LEU A 18 23.06 -6.01 9.20
N SER A 19 23.84 -4.98 9.50
CA SER A 19 23.45 -3.89 10.41
C SER A 19 22.26 -3.11 9.84
N LEU A 20 21.57 -2.36 10.70
CA LEU A 20 20.41 -1.55 10.30
C LEU A 20 20.79 -0.51 9.24
N ASP A 21 21.93 0.16 9.40
CA ASP A 21 22.42 1.19 8.47
C ASP A 21 22.71 0.58 7.09
N SER A 22 23.32 -0.61 7.05
CA SER A 22 23.59 -1.32 5.79
C SER A 22 22.31 -1.81 5.11
N LYS A 23 21.29 -2.23 5.88
CA LYS A 23 19.97 -2.58 5.34
C LYS A 23 19.32 -1.36 4.70
N GLN A 24 19.33 -0.22 5.37
CA GLN A 24 18.78 1.03 4.83
C GLN A 24 19.45 1.43 3.53
N ALA A 25 20.79 1.41 3.49
CA ALA A 25 21.54 1.71 2.27
C ALA A 25 21.16 0.78 1.10
N ILE A 26 21.05 -0.53 1.34
CA ILE A 26 20.66 -1.49 0.30
C ILE A 26 19.24 -1.25 -0.19
N PHE A 27 18.29 -0.98 0.72
CA PHE A 27 16.92 -0.66 0.32
C PHE A 27 16.82 0.65 -0.46
N GLU A 28 17.59 1.68 -0.10
CA GLU A 28 17.67 2.95 -0.81
C GLU A 28 18.20 2.73 -2.24
N THR A 29 19.29 1.96 -2.38
CA THR A 29 19.87 1.63 -3.69
C THR A 29 18.93 0.79 -4.53
N LEU A 30 18.29 -0.24 -3.95
CA LEU A 30 17.28 -1.04 -4.65
C LEU A 30 16.07 -0.21 -5.08
N ARG A 31 15.64 0.74 -4.25
CA ARG A 31 14.56 1.67 -4.60
C ARG A 31 14.95 2.55 -5.77
N GLN A 32 16.18 3.05 -5.80
CA GLN A 32 16.68 3.86 -6.90
C GLN A 32 16.81 3.04 -8.19
N GLU A 33 17.40 1.84 -8.14
CA GLU A 33 17.48 0.92 -9.28
C GLU A 33 16.10 0.52 -9.80
N MET A 34 15.13 0.27 -8.90
CA MET A 34 13.75 0.01 -9.30
C MET A 34 13.08 1.25 -9.87
N ALA A 35 13.39 2.46 -9.41
CA ALA A 35 12.85 3.70 -10.00
C ALA A 35 13.49 4.04 -11.37
N GLU A 36 14.73 3.62 -11.59
CA GLU A 36 15.44 3.78 -12.86
C GLU A 36 15.04 2.68 -13.87
N SER A 37 14.76 1.47 -13.39
CA SER A 37 14.35 0.32 -14.21
C SER A 37 12.84 0.25 -14.43
N SER A 38 12.06 0.77 -13.48
CA SER A 38 10.66 1.08 -13.71
C SER A 38 10.66 2.40 -14.46
N SER A 39 10.66 2.33 -15.79
CA SER A 39 9.83 3.26 -16.55
C SER A 39 8.53 3.34 -15.75
N SER A 40 8.21 4.52 -15.22
CA SER A 40 6.91 4.80 -14.64
C SER A 40 5.92 4.43 -15.73
N ALA A 41 5.48 3.17 -15.73
CA ALA A 41 4.58 2.66 -16.74
C ALA A 41 3.31 3.39 -16.38
N GLU A 42 3.03 4.47 -17.12
CA GLU A 42 1.75 5.11 -17.02
C GLU A 42 0.72 3.98 -17.13
N PRO A 43 -0.28 3.96 -16.23
CA PRO A 43 -1.34 2.98 -16.33
C PRO A 43 -1.83 2.95 -17.77
N ASP A 44 -2.04 1.76 -18.32
CA ASP A 44 -2.60 1.62 -19.65
C ASP A 44 -3.95 2.37 -19.73
N GLU A 45 -4.38 2.66 -20.95
CA GLU A 45 -5.55 3.51 -21.20
C GLU A 45 -6.80 3.01 -20.45
N ASP A 46 -7.04 1.69 -20.41
CA ASP A 46 -8.13 1.11 -19.62
C ASP A 46 -7.94 1.40 -18.12
N SER A 47 -6.73 1.17 -17.58
CA SER A 47 -6.41 1.45 -16.18
C SER A 47 -6.55 2.94 -15.82
N ARG A 48 -6.25 3.87 -16.74
CA ARG A 48 -6.49 5.30 -16.56
C ARG A 48 -7.97 5.64 -16.57
N ASP A 49 -8.72 5.12 -17.54
CA ASP A 49 -10.16 5.37 -17.64
C ASP A 49 -10.90 4.91 -16.38
N TRP A 50 -10.52 3.76 -15.80
CA TRP A 50 -11.07 3.30 -14.52
C TRP A 50 -10.76 4.24 -13.34
N LEU A 51 -9.54 4.79 -13.28
CA LEU A 51 -9.13 5.71 -12.21
C LEU A 51 -9.76 7.10 -12.37
N GLU A 52 -9.98 7.53 -13.62
CA GLU A 52 -10.54 8.83 -13.98
C GLU A 52 -12.09 8.82 -14.04
N ALA A 53 -12.75 7.64 -13.99
CA ALA A 53 -14.21 7.46 -14.04
C ALA A 53 -15.02 8.01 -12.85
N ASN A 54 -14.49 9.00 -12.11
CA ASN A 54 -15.11 9.57 -10.92
C ASN A 54 -16.17 10.67 -11.20
N ASP A 55 -16.58 10.89 -12.44
CA ASP A 55 -17.52 11.97 -12.77
C ASP A 55 -18.97 11.46 -12.90
N GLY A 56 -19.75 11.66 -11.84
CA GLY A 56 -21.22 11.77 -11.95
C GLY A 56 -22.03 10.50 -11.70
N TRP A 57 -21.49 9.53 -10.94
CA TRP A 57 -22.31 8.42 -10.47
C TRP A 57 -23.43 8.96 -9.57
N PRO A 58 -24.70 8.59 -9.82
CA PRO A 58 -25.78 8.98 -8.92
C PRO A 58 -25.47 8.44 -7.52
N ASP A 59 -25.88 9.19 -6.49
CA ASP A 59 -25.78 8.72 -5.12
C ASP A 59 -26.36 7.31 -5.02
N TYR A 60 -25.61 6.40 -4.40
CA TYR A 60 -26.05 5.04 -4.21
C TYR A 60 -27.35 5.03 -3.40
N ASP A 61 -28.43 4.51 -3.98
CA ASP A 61 -29.72 4.38 -3.31
C ASP A 61 -29.64 3.23 -2.29
N TRP A 62 -29.55 3.60 -1.00
CA TRP A 62 -29.55 2.67 0.11
C TRP A 62 -30.94 2.05 0.39
N GLY A 63 -31.94 2.37 -0.43
CA GLY A 63 -33.31 1.91 -0.28
C GLY A 63 -33.96 2.43 1.01
N THR A 64 -35.07 1.81 1.40
CA THR A 64 -35.86 2.22 2.57
C THR A 64 -35.16 2.06 3.91
N ALA A 65 -34.07 1.27 3.96
CA ALA A 65 -33.26 1.08 5.16
C ALA A 65 -32.31 2.26 5.44
N GLY A 66 -32.07 3.12 4.43
CA GLY A 66 -31.15 4.24 4.54
C GLY A 66 -29.68 3.83 4.64
N ARG A 67 -28.77 4.81 4.56
CA ARG A 67 -27.32 4.57 4.68
C ARG A 67 -27.03 3.95 6.06
N PRO A 68 -26.26 2.85 6.13
CA PRO A 68 -25.90 2.25 7.41
C PRO A 68 -25.14 3.27 8.25
N GLN A 69 -25.62 3.52 9.47
CA GLN A 69 -24.92 4.29 10.50
C GLN A 69 -23.84 3.39 11.12
N GLY A 70 -22.79 3.09 10.36
CA GLY A 70 -21.59 2.45 10.90
C GLY A 70 -20.82 3.42 11.79
N LEU A 71 -20.18 2.91 12.84
CA LEU A 71 -19.20 3.68 13.59
C LEU A 71 -18.02 4.04 12.66
N PRO A 72 -17.47 5.27 12.74
CA PRO A 72 -16.36 5.67 11.89
C PRO A 72 -15.18 4.73 12.08
N VAL A 73 -14.57 4.27 10.99
CA VAL A 73 -13.39 3.39 11.03
C VAL A 73 -12.14 4.14 10.58
N SER A 74 -11.02 3.90 11.25
CA SER A 74 -9.71 4.42 10.87
C SER A 74 -8.72 3.29 10.67
N CYS A 75 -7.75 3.48 9.78
CA CYS A 75 -6.65 2.54 9.60
C CYS A 75 -5.44 3.06 10.38
N VAL A 76 -5.02 2.30 11.41
CA VAL A 76 -3.86 2.65 12.24
C VAL A 76 -2.69 1.71 11.90
N PRO A 77 -1.54 2.24 11.46
CA PRO A 77 -0.36 1.44 11.16
C PRO A 77 0.06 0.56 12.34
N GLY A 78 0.22 -0.75 12.09
CA GLY A 78 0.59 -1.73 13.12
C GLY A 78 -0.59 -2.29 13.96
N GLN A 79 -1.78 -1.71 13.83
CA GLN A 79 -2.98 -2.12 14.60
C GLN A 79 -4.14 -2.56 13.69
N GLY A 80 -4.18 -2.09 12.44
CA GLY A 80 -5.19 -2.46 11.45
C GLY A 80 -6.38 -1.50 11.45
N ILE A 81 -7.56 -2.01 11.08
CA ILE A 81 -8.80 -1.22 11.06
C ILE A 81 -9.36 -1.15 12.48
N VAL A 82 -9.50 0.07 13.00
CA VAL A 82 -10.07 0.35 14.32
C VAL A 82 -11.37 1.13 14.18
N ILE A 83 -12.32 0.84 15.05
CA ILE A 83 -13.57 1.60 15.16
C ILE A 83 -13.32 2.78 16.09
N ILE A 84 -13.49 4.00 15.58
CA ILE A 84 -13.43 5.23 16.37
C ILE A 84 -14.80 5.38 17.02
N GLU A 85 -14.89 5.12 18.32
CA GLU A 85 -16.06 5.52 19.08
C GLU A 85 -16.11 7.05 19.06
N ALA A 86 -17.18 7.62 18.49
CA ALA A 86 -17.46 9.03 18.69
C ALA A 86 -17.64 9.19 20.20
N SER A 87 -16.66 9.81 20.87
CA SER A 87 -16.88 10.26 22.24
C SER A 87 -18.05 11.23 22.16
N ASP A 88 -19.21 10.79 22.63
CA ASP A 88 -20.33 11.65 22.95
C ASP A 88 -19.78 12.77 23.85
N GLY A 89 -19.56 13.93 23.24
CA GLY A 89 -19.38 15.15 23.99
C GLY A 89 -20.71 15.41 24.68
N GLU A 90 -20.81 15.03 25.95
CA GLU A 90 -21.75 15.65 26.88
C GLU A 90 -21.67 17.17 26.72
N SER A 91 -22.75 17.78 26.21
CA SER A 91 -23.21 19.14 26.54
C SER A 91 -24.64 19.35 26.04
#